data_AF-A0A957HR78-F1
#
_entry.id   AF-A0A957HR78-F1
#
_cell.length_a   1.000
_cell.length_b   1.000
_cell.length_c   1.000
_cell.angle_alpha   90.00
_cell.angle_beta   90.00
_cell.angle_gamma   90.00
#
_symmetry.space_group_name_H-M   'P 1'
#
loop_
_entity.id
_entity.type
_entity.pdbx_description
1 polymer ?
#
loop_
_entity_poly.entity_id
_entity_poly.type
_entity_poly.pdbx_seq_one_letter_code
_entity_poly.pdbx_strand_id
1 'polypeptide(L)'
;PVSWDEDMWLPATIPAASPTTPTTHQVNFANGTTIIAEPITTVNSQQSTENLKLAVVLDRSRSMEKLADEVKNALAELAAYSAGVDVYLTASPIRGEAPSRTTLDALDVSNIHYFGGQNPSQLLRQFSDLTTGEPYDAIFVLTDGSGYELGEPDGTIPVPDAPVWMVHLNGRFPIGYDDQTLAAIQGSGGGAVDSLDEAMTRLSAAQEGTAIDIVDGYRWSVVERETPALSEAEGSISPSAILHNADDPFAAFAARRVILAEMAANRGSLDNLDTLDALHALAIENSIVTPYSSMIVLVNERQEQLLREQSQQDDRFDREFEELGETTLDPVPITGVPEPEEWLLIGLSIIMLIWYLRQNRTNLVPSHLVR
;
A
#
# COMPACT_ATOMS: atom_id res chain seq x y z
N PRO A 1 -8.50 -3.00 39.25
CA PRO A 1 -9.86 -2.81 38.72
C PRO A 1 -9.86 -1.71 37.66
N VAL A 2 -10.14 -2.06 36.41
CA VAL A 2 -10.29 -1.07 35.32
C VAL A 2 -11.59 -0.32 35.56
N SER A 3 -11.54 1.01 35.67
CA SER A 3 -12.74 1.85 35.67
C SER A 3 -13.22 2.01 34.24
N TRP A 4 -14.35 1.42 33.91
CA TRP A 4 -14.98 1.58 32.61
C TRP A 4 -15.76 2.89 32.59
N ASP A 5 -15.45 3.75 31.63
CA ASP A 5 -16.28 4.91 31.30
C ASP A 5 -17.35 4.41 30.33
N GLU A 6 -18.64 4.60 30.65
CA GLU A 6 -19.76 4.03 29.88
C GLU A 6 -19.81 4.58 28.44
N ASP A 7 -19.19 5.73 28.18
CA ASP A 7 -19.10 6.35 26.85
C ASP A 7 -17.84 5.93 26.05
N MET A 8 -16.90 5.17 26.63
CA MET A 8 -15.74 4.62 25.93
C MET A 8 -15.88 3.11 25.70
N TRP A 9 -16.25 2.75 24.48
CA TRP A 9 -16.37 1.36 24.00
C TRP A 9 -15.09 0.53 24.20
N LEU A 10 -13.90 1.12 24.09
CA LEU A 10 -12.62 0.50 24.45
C LEU A 10 -11.66 1.56 25.01
N PRO A 11 -10.95 1.29 26.12
CA PRO A 11 -9.91 2.17 26.61
C PRO A 11 -8.71 2.17 25.64
N ALA A 12 -8.04 3.31 25.50
CA ALA A 12 -6.86 3.44 24.64
C ALA A 12 -5.72 2.47 25.01
N THR A 13 -5.65 2.05 26.27
CA THR A 13 -4.69 1.06 26.75
C THR A 13 -5.32 0.18 27.82
N ILE A 14 -5.05 -1.12 27.78
CA ILE A 14 -5.36 -2.06 28.87
C ILE A 14 -4.04 -2.46 29.52
N PRO A 15 -3.79 -2.09 30.80
CA PRO A 15 -2.57 -2.49 31.47
C PRO A 15 -2.50 -4.02 31.60
N ALA A 16 -1.34 -4.59 31.28
CA ALA A 16 -1.12 -6.03 31.38
C ALA A 16 -1.37 -6.51 32.82
N ALA A 17 -2.06 -7.65 32.97
CA ALA A 17 -2.38 -8.21 34.28
C ALA A 17 -1.12 -8.63 35.07
N SER A 18 0.00 -8.88 34.38
CA SER A 18 1.29 -9.15 34.98
C SER A 18 2.41 -8.71 34.03
N PRO A 19 3.54 -8.20 34.55
CA PRO A 19 4.70 -7.90 33.73
C PRO A 19 5.26 -9.20 33.12
N THR A 20 5.31 -9.26 31.80
CA THR A 20 5.93 -10.35 31.05
C THR A 20 7.39 -10.02 30.79
N THR A 21 8.30 -10.96 31.07
CA THR A 21 9.69 -10.81 30.65
C THR A 21 9.78 -11.21 29.18
N PRO A 22 10.35 -10.38 28.28
CA PRO A 22 10.56 -10.77 26.89
C PRO A 22 11.38 -12.06 26.82
N THR A 23 10.96 -13.00 25.98
CA THR A 23 11.59 -14.32 25.83
C THR A 23 11.88 -14.61 24.38
N THR A 24 12.91 -15.39 24.06
CA THR A 24 13.13 -15.84 22.69
C THR A 24 12.02 -16.80 22.25
N HIS A 25 11.53 -16.62 21.03
CA HIS A 25 10.52 -17.49 20.41
C HIS A 25 11.08 -18.16 19.16
N GLN A 26 10.68 -19.41 18.91
CA GLN A 26 11.09 -20.18 17.75
C GLN A 26 9.91 -20.89 17.10
N VAL A 27 9.88 -20.89 15.77
CA VAL A 27 8.94 -21.68 14.95
C VAL A 27 9.75 -22.48 13.93
N ASN A 28 9.46 -23.78 13.83
CA ASN A 28 10.04 -24.66 12.81
C ASN A 28 8.96 -25.03 11.80
N PHE A 29 9.10 -24.62 10.55
CA PHE A 29 8.17 -24.96 9.49
C PHE A 29 8.55 -26.28 8.80
N ALA A 30 7.54 -26.94 8.21
CA ALA A 30 7.70 -28.24 7.55
C ALA A 30 8.62 -28.19 6.32
N ASN A 31 8.71 -27.02 5.68
CA ASN A 31 9.60 -26.76 4.54
C ASN A 31 11.09 -26.66 4.94
N GLY A 32 11.43 -26.80 6.22
CA GLY A 32 12.82 -26.71 6.72
C GLY A 32 13.24 -25.30 7.17
N THR A 33 12.39 -24.29 6.98
CA THR A 33 12.65 -22.92 7.46
C THR A 33 12.44 -22.84 8.97
N THR A 34 13.37 -22.19 9.66
CA THR A 34 13.26 -21.87 11.09
C THR A 34 13.21 -20.37 11.28
N ILE A 35 12.27 -19.89 12.09
CA ILE A 35 12.20 -18.50 12.52
C ILE A 35 12.60 -18.40 13.98
N ILE A 36 13.45 -17.43 14.30
CA ILE A 36 13.82 -17.08 15.67
C ILE A 36 13.51 -15.59 15.88
N ALA A 37 12.74 -15.29 16.94
CA ALA A 37 12.48 -13.94 17.41
C ALA A 37 13.15 -13.73 18.76
N GLU A 38 14.18 -12.90 18.81
CA GLU A 38 14.97 -12.62 20.01
C GLU A 38 14.66 -11.23 20.56
N PRO A 39 14.35 -11.07 21.86
CA PRO A 39 14.16 -9.75 22.44
C PRO A 39 15.42 -8.90 22.31
N ILE A 40 15.25 -7.66 21.87
CA ILE A 40 16.36 -6.72 21.76
C ILE A 40 16.58 -6.09 23.14
N THR A 41 17.66 -6.46 23.81
CA THR A 41 18.00 -5.94 25.14
C THR A 41 18.68 -4.57 25.08
N THR A 42 19.27 -4.24 23.94
CA THR A 42 19.78 -2.92 23.58
C THR A 42 19.57 -2.72 22.09
N VAL A 43 18.60 -1.87 21.71
CA VAL A 43 18.59 -1.31 20.35
C VAL A 43 19.80 -0.39 20.32
N ASN A 44 20.92 -0.87 19.80
CA ASN A 44 22.02 0.02 19.48
C ASN A 44 21.59 0.79 18.23
N SER A 45 20.80 1.85 18.40
CA SER A 45 20.47 2.86 17.39
C SER A 45 21.70 3.66 16.92
N GLN A 46 22.91 3.15 17.20
CA GLN A 46 24.21 3.69 16.82
C GLN A 46 25.03 2.70 15.97
N GLN A 47 24.41 1.73 15.30
CA GLN A 47 25.08 1.14 14.13
C GLN A 47 25.31 2.26 13.12
N SER A 48 26.57 2.44 12.72
CA SER A 48 27.04 3.59 11.94
C SER A 48 26.34 3.64 10.59
N THR A 49 25.29 4.45 10.50
CA THR A 49 24.63 4.89 9.26
C THR A 49 25.39 6.08 8.65
N GLU A 50 26.68 6.22 8.94
CA GLU A 50 27.50 7.29 8.40
C GLU A 50 27.66 7.10 6.89
N ASN A 51 27.25 8.12 6.13
CA ASN A 51 27.31 8.20 4.66
C ASN A 51 26.26 7.38 3.90
N LEU A 52 25.08 7.12 4.47
CA LEU A 52 23.97 6.60 3.67
C LEU A 52 23.57 7.59 2.57
N LYS A 53 23.33 7.09 1.36
CA LYS A 53 22.68 7.83 0.29
C LYS A 53 21.18 7.64 0.41
N LEU A 54 20.48 8.67 0.88
CA LEU A 54 19.06 8.62 1.22
C LEU A 54 18.21 9.41 0.23
N ALA A 55 17.05 8.86 -0.12
CA ALA A 55 16.00 9.56 -0.85
C ALA A 55 14.78 9.79 0.06
N VAL A 56 14.14 10.94 -0.12
CA VAL A 56 12.89 11.30 0.55
C VAL A 56 11.84 11.64 -0.48
N VAL A 57 10.75 10.90 -0.51
CA VAL A 57 9.56 11.24 -1.29
C VAL A 57 8.60 11.97 -0.37
N LEU A 58 8.41 13.26 -0.61
CA LEU A 58 7.54 14.08 0.23
C LEU A 58 6.15 14.14 -0.38
N ASP A 59 5.15 13.61 0.32
CA ASP A 59 3.75 13.89 0.01
C ASP A 59 3.43 15.37 0.30
N ARG A 60 2.99 16.08 -0.74
CA ARG A 60 2.56 17.48 -0.67
C ARG A 60 1.05 17.64 -0.87
N SER A 61 0.28 16.60 -0.59
CA SER A 61 -1.19 16.63 -0.54
C SER A 61 -1.69 17.65 0.49
N ARG A 62 -2.95 18.07 0.36
CA ARG A 62 -3.57 19.06 1.24
C ARG A 62 -3.66 18.58 2.69
N SER A 63 -3.81 17.29 2.92
CA SER A 63 -3.95 16.71 4.26
C SER A 63 -2.66 16.81 5.08
N MET A 64 -1.50 16.78 4.40
CA MET A 64 -0.18 16.95 4.99
C MET A 64 0.08 18.37 5.56
N GLU A 65 -0.75 19.38 5.22
CA GLU A 65 -0.58 20.74 5.76
C GLU A 65 -0.63 20.78 7.30
N LYS A 66 -1.46 19.92 7.90
CA LYS A 66 -1.56 19.82 9.36
C LYS A 66 -0.36 19.14 10.00
N LEU A 67 0.51 18.52 9.20
CA LEU A 67 1.69 17.78 9.60
C LEU A 67 2.99 18.49 9.18
N ALA A 68 2.93 19.79 8.87
CA ALA A 68 4.07 20.54 8.37
C ALA A 68 5.25 20.58 9.38
N ASP A 69 4.95 20.64 10.69
CA ASP A 69 5.96 20.61 11.74
C ASP A 69 6.60 19.21 11.84
N GLU A 70 5.82 18.14 11.71
CA GLU A 70 6.29 16.76 11.68
C GLU A 70 7.16 16.49 10.45
N VAL A 71 6.78 17.00 9.28
CA VAL A 71 7.61 16.95 8.06
C VAL A 71 8.94 17.64 8.31
N LYS A 72 8.91 18.85 8.90
CA LYS A 72 10.12 19.60 9.22
C LYS A 72 11.04 18.85 10.17
N ASN A 73 10.48 18.22 11.20
CA ASN A 73 11.23 17.42 12.16
C ASN A 73 11.85 16.18 11.51
N ALA A 74 11.08 15.44 10.71
CA ALA A 74 11.56 14.25 10.00
C ALA A 74 12.70 14.59 9.02
N LEU A 75 12.57 15.69 8.27
CA LEU A 75 13.64 16.15 7.38
C LEU A 75 14.91 16.56 8.16
N ALA A 76 14.75 17.26 9.29
CA ALA A 76 15.89 17.61 10.15
C ALA A 76 16.59 16.38 10.75
N GLU A 77 15.83 15.36 11.10
CA GLU A 77 16.35 14.07 11.59
C GLU A 77 17.13 13.33 10.48
N LEU A 78 16.61 13.28 9.25
CA LEU A 78 17.31 12.72 8.09
C LEU A 78 18.63 13.43 7.78
N ALA A 79 18.66 14.76 7.93
CA ALA A 79 19.90 15.54 7.77
C ALA A 79 20.99 15.14 8.78
N ALA A 80 20.61 14.60 9.95
CA ALA A 80 21.56 14.12 10.94
C ALA A 80 22.19 12.77 10.55
N TYR A 81 21.52 11.98 9.70
CA TYR A 81 22.02 10.70 9.20
C TYR A 81 22.85 10.83 7.92
N SER A 82 22.57 11.83 7.07
CA SER A 82 23.28 12.02 5.81
C SER A 82 23.37 13.48 5.37
N ALA A 83 24.56 13.90 4.93
CA ALA A 83 24.84 15.24 4.43
C ALA A 83 24.44 15.47 2.96
N GLY A 84 23.62 14.59 2.38
CA GLY A 84 23.29 14.60 0.94
C GLY A 84 21.95 13.97 0.62
N VAL A 85 20.93 14.24 1.45
CA VAL A 85 19.58 13.69 1.25
C VAL A 85 18.92 14.34 0.03
N ASP A 86 18.52 13.50 -0.93
CA ASP A 86 17.71 13.92 -2.07
C ASP A 86 16.24 13.98 -1.66
N VAL A 87 15.57 15.10 -1.96
CA VAL A 87 14.14 15.29 -1.70
C VAL A 87 13.38 15.37 -3.02
N TYR A 88 12.47 14.42 -3.20
CA TYR A 88 11.53 14.30 -4.30
C TYR A 88 10.21 14.96 -3.88
N LEU A 89 9.96 16.12 -4.46
CA LEU A 89 8.78 16.93 -4.22
C LEU A 89 7.65 16.47 -5.16
N THR A 90 6.75 15.66 -4.63
CA THR A 90 5.62 15.12 -5.40
C THR A 90 4.58 16.19 -5.70
N ALA A 91 3.88 16.11 -6.83
CA ALA A 91 2.91 17.12 -7.24
C ALA A 91 1.59 16.47 -7.68
N SER A 92 0.48 16.91 -7.09
CA SER A 92 -0.86 16.51 -7.55
C SER A 92 -1.09 16.98 -9.00
N PRO A 93 -1.72 16.17 -9.88
CA PRO A 93 -1.93 16.51 -11.29
C PRO A 93 -2.67 17.84 -11.50
N ILE A 94 -3.55 18.21 -10.56
CA ILE A 94 -4.35 19.44 -10.62
C ILE A 94 -3.60 20.69 -10.14
N ARG A 95 -2.38 20.55 -9.63
CA ARG A 95 -1.57 21.67 -9.11
C ARG A 95 -0.95 22.52 -10.21
N GLY A 96 -0.80 21.97 -11.42
CA GLY A 96 -0.20 22.66 -12.56
C GLY A 96 1.31 22.85 -12.48
N GLU A 97 1.98 22.19 -11.52
CA GLU A 97 3.43 22.07 -11.46
C GLU A 97 3.84 20.60 -11.65
N ALA A 98 5.00 20.37 -12.25
CA ALA A 98 5.55 19.03 -12.38
C ALA A 98 6.22 18.60 -11.05
N PRO A 99 6.28 17.28 -10.78
CA PRO A 99 7.13 16.73 -9.73
C PRO A 99 8.59 17.16 -9.95
N SER A 100 9.34 17.35 -8.88
CA SER A 100 10.74 17.80 -8.97
C SER A 100 11.63 17.17 -7.92
N ARG A 101 12.94 17.17 -8.17
CA ARG A 101 13.98 16.74 -7.24
C ARG A 101 14.81 17.94 -6.81
N THR A 102 15.13 18.02 -5.53
CA THR A 102 16.07 18.97 -4.93
C THR A 102 16.93 18.24 -3.90
N THR A 103 17.96 18.89 -3.38
CA THR A 103 18.63 18.43 -2.15
C THR A 103 17.96 19.04 -0.92
N LEU A 104 18.08 18.37 0.22
CA LEU A 104 17.55 18.87 1.49
C LEU A 104 18.15 20.24 1.88
N ASP A 105 19.44 20.46 1.64
CA ASP A 105 20.10 21.76 1.91
C ASP A 105 19.54 22.92 1.07
N ALA A 106 18.99 22.63 -0.10
CA ALA A 106 18.41 23.62 -1.00
C ALA A 106 16.90 23.81 -0.80
N LEU A 107 16.26 22.99 0.04
CA LEU A 107 14.81 23.03 0.27
C LEU A 107 14.45 24.08 1.32
N ASP A 108 13.56 25.01 0.95
CA ASP A 108 12.89 25.87 1.94
C ASP A 108 11.73 25.11 2.61
N VAL A 109 12.07 24.39 3.67
CA VAL A 109 11.12 23.57 4.45
C VAL A 109 9.97 24.42 5.02
N SER A 110 10.17 25.72 5.26
CA SER A 110 9.14 26.59 5.84
C SER A 110 8.11 27.06 4.82
N ASN A 111 8.37 26.85 3.53
CA ASN A 111 7.54 27.32 2.43
C ASN A 111 7.07 26.16 1.53
N ILE A 112 6.94 24.97 2.09
CA ILE A 112 6.34 23.83 1.40
C ILE A 112 4.85 24.11 1.21
N HIS A 113 4.42 24.16 -0.05
CA HIS A 113 3.01 24.34 -0.38
C HIS A 113 2.31 22.98 -0.48
N TYR A 114 1.25 22.80 0.31
CA TYR A 114 0.45 21.59 0.41
C TYR A 114 -0.88 21.75 -0.34
N PHE A 115 -1.08 20.97 -1.41
CA PHE A 115 -2.22 21.11 -2.30
C PHE A 115 -2.57 19.81 -3.05
N GLY A 116 -3.87 19.60 -3.25
CA GLY A 116 -4.40 18.45 -3.98
C GLY A 116 -4.38 17.15 -3.18
N GLY A 117 -4.51 16.03 -3.87
CA GLY A 117 -4.43 14.67 -3.33
C GLY A 117 -3.63 13.78 -4.28
N GLN A 118 -3.00 12.76 -3.71
CA GLN A 118 -2.20 11.76 -4.44
C GLN A 118 -2.29 10.43 -3.71
N ASN A 119 -2.34 9.34 -4.48
CA ASN A 119 -2.24 8.00 -3.93
C ASN A 119 -0.78 7.60 -3.72
N PRO A 120 -0.46 6.70 -2.77
CA PRO A 120 0.90 6.19 -2.56
C PRO A 120 1.57 5.69 -3.83
N SER A 121 0.82 5.02 -4.70
CA SER A 121 1.28 4.57 -6.02
C SER A 121 1.74 5.71 -6.93
N GLN A 122 1.05 6.86 -6.90
CA GLN A 122 1.45 8.05 -7.64
C GLN A 122 2.73 8.67 -7.06
N LEU A 123 2.90 8.68 -5.73
CA LEU A 123 4.12 9.17 -5.09
C LEU A 123 5.34 8.34 -5.54
N LEU A 124 5.22 7.02 -5.50
CA LEU A 124 6.31 6.10 -5.88
C LEU A 124 6.63 6.14 -7.38
N ARG A 125 5.62 6.33 -8.23
CA ARG A 125 5.84 6.56 -9.66
C ARG A 125 6.62 7.84 -9.91
N GLN A 126 6.18 8.95 -9.34
CA GLN A 126 6.86 10.24 -9.55
C GLN A 126 8.31 10.18 -9.07
N PHE A 127 8.57 9.45 -7.98
CA PHE A 127 9.92 9.11 -7.57
C PHE A 127 10.66 8.33 -8.66
N SER A 128 10.09 7.21 -9.14
CA SER A 128 10.71 6.38 -10.19
C SER A 128 11.04 7.18 -11.46
N ASP A 129 10.15 8.08 -11.88
CA ASP A 129 10.32 8.91 -13.07
C ASP A 129 11.46 9.94 -12.90
N LEU A 130 11.68 10.43 -11.68
CA LEU A 130 12.69 11.45 -11.38
C LEU A 130 14.07 10.87 -11.01
N THR A 131 14.13 9.66 -10.46
CA THR A 131 15.36 9.05 -9.93
C THR A 131 16.34 8.66 -11.03
N THR A 132 15.86 8.30 -12.22
CA THR A 132 16.68 7.92 -13.39
C THR A 132 17.76 6.85 -13.09
N GLY A 133 17.48 5.91 -12.19
CA GLY A 133 18.38 4.80 -11.86
C GLY A 133 19.52 5.14 -10.90
N GLU A 134 19.42 6.25 -10.16
CA GLU A 134 20.37 6.52 -9.09
C GLU A 134 20.22 5.51 -7.94
N PRO A 135 21.34 4.92 -7.46
CA PRO A 135 21.28 4.02 -6.32
C PRO A 135 21.04 4.82 -5.04
N TYR A 136 20.27 4.23 -4.13
CA TYR A 136 20.01 4.70 -2.78
C TYR A 136 20.17 3.54 -1.80
N ASP A 137 20.50 3.83 -0.54
CA ASP A 137 20.50 2.84 0.53
C ASP A 137 19.10 2.67 1.13
N ALA A 138 18.26 3.72 1.09
CA ALA A 138 16.86 3.68 1.48
C ALA A 138 16.06 4.82 0.85
N ILE A 139 14.76 4.58 0.70
CA ILE A 139 13.78 5.55 0.21
C ILE A 139 12.71 5.74 1.29
N PHE A 140 12.57 6.96 1.82
CA PHE A 140 11.55 7.30 2.81
C PHE A 140 10.42 8.08 2.15
N VAL A 141 9.20 7.56 2.21
CA VAL A 141 8.01 8.26 1.75
C VAL A 141 7.32 8.89 2.97
N LEU A 142 7.43 10.21 3.09
CA LEU A 142 6.79 10.96 4.17
C LEU A 142 5.34 11.26 3.77
N THR A 143 4.39 10.63 4.46
CA THR A 143 2.96 10.70 4.15
C THR A 143 2.13 10.71 5.43
N ASP A 144 0.84 10.94 5.28
CA ASP A 144 -0.16 10.62 6.29
C ASP A 144 -0.86 9.30 5.97
N GLY A 145 -1.86 8.94 6.78
CA GLY A 145 -2.72 7.78 6.57
C GLY A 145 -3.95 8.02 5.67
N SER A 146 -4.02 9.12 4.91
CA SER A 146 -5.25 9.50 4.18
C SER A 146 -5.32 8.99 2.73
N GLY A 147 -4.21 8.51 2.16
CA GLY A 147 -4.07 8.16 0.74
C GLY A 147 -4.76 6.87 0.26
N TYR A 148 -5.86 6.42 0.88
CA TYR A 148 -6.61 5.28 0.35
C TYR A 148 -7.66 5.73 -0.67
N GLU A 149 -7.33 5.67 -1.95
CA GLU A 149 -8.34 5.71 -3.01
C GLU A 149 -8.28 4.45 -3.86
N LEU A 150 -9.45 3.83 -4.07
CA LEU A 150 -9.69 2.67 -4.93
C LEU A 150 -9.72 3.04 -6.42
N GLY A 151 -8.94 4.04 -6.83
CA GLY A 151 -8.84 4.49 -8.21
C GLY A 151 -8.09 3.48 -9.08
N GLU A 152 -8.32 3.52 -10.40
CA GLU A 152 -7.46 2.79 -11.31
C GLU A 152 -6.02 3.30 -11.14
N PRO A 153 -5.05 2.39 -10.99
CA PRO A 153 -3.67 2.83 -10.96
C PRO A 153 -3.36 3.45 -12.32
N ASP A 154 -2.97 4.71 -12.32
CA ASP A 154 -2.23 5.26 -13.44
C ASP A 154 -1.02 4.33 -13.58
N GLY A 155 -0.80 3.58 -14.67
CA GLY A 155 0.38 2.73 -15.02
C GLY A 155 1.02 1.78 -13.97
N THR A 156 2.21 1.26 -14.27
CA THR A 156 2.97 0.29 -13.43
C THR A 156 4.13 0.94 -12.68
N ILE A 157 4.32 0.60 -11.40
CA ILE A 157 5.47 1.02 -10.58
C ILE A 157 6.51 -0.09 -10.55
N PRO A 158 7.77 0.16 -10.95
CA PRO A 158 8.85 -0.82 -10.77
C PRO A 158 9.20 -0.95 -9.29
N VAL A 159 9.59 -2.15 -8.85
CA VAL A 159 10.10 -2.39 -7.49
C VAL A 159 11.46 -1.70 -7.34
N PRO A 160 11.61 -0.70 -6.45
CA PRO A 160 12.89 -0.01 -6.28
C PRO A 160 14.02 -0.93 -5.82
N ASP A 161 15.26 -0.59 -6.17
CA ASP A 161 16.46 -1.32 -5.75
C ASP A 161 16.76 -1.19 -4.25
N ALA A 162 16.26 -0.11 -3.64
CA ALA A 162 16.45 0.23 -2.23
C ALA A 162 15.13 0.03 -1.46
N PRO A 163 15.18 -0.34 -0.17
CA PRO A 163 13.99 -0.51 0.65
C PRO A 163 13.17 0.78 0.74
N VAL A 164 11.86 0.64 0.49
CA VAL A 164 10.89 1.74 0.55
C VAL A 164 10.15 1.72 1.88
N TRP A 165 10.35 2.77 2.68
CA TRP A 165 9.70 2.97 3.96
C TRP A 165 8.60 4.03 3.86
N MET A 166 7.34 3.61 3.96
CA MET A 166 6.20 4.51 4.11
C MET A 166 6.14 4.99 5.57
N VAL A 167 6.49 6.25 5.81
CA VAL A 167 6.54 6.85 7.14
C VAL A 167 5.28 7.68 7.36
N HIS A 168 4.38 7.18 8.22
CA HIS A 168 3.12 7.84 8.53
C HIS A 168 3.27 8.81 9.71
N LEU A 169 3.52 10.09 9.40
CA LEU A 169 3.90 11.10 10.38
C LEU A 169 2.87 11.39 11.49
N ASN A 170 1.63 10.95 11.33
CA ASN A 170 0.57 11.11 12.33
C ASN A 170 0.28 9.82 13.12
N GLY A 171 1.09 8.77 12.97
CA GLY A 171 0.88 7.45 13.55
C GLY A 171 -0.39 6.75 13.08
N ARG A 172 -1.03 7.24 12.00
CA ARG A 172 -2.20 6.62 11.40
C ARG A 172 -1.80 5.99 10.08
N PHE A 173 -2.00 4.69 10.01
CA PHE A 173 -1.85 3.93 8.78
C PHE A 173 -3.13 4.06 7.93
N PRO A 174 -3.01 4.06 6.59
CA PRO A 174 -4.17 3.91 5.73
C PRO A 174 -4.82 2.53 5.97
N ILE A 175 -6.09 2.39 5.61
CA ILE A 175 -6.81 1.12 5.75
C ILE A 175 -6.21 -0.02 4.90
N GLY A 176 -5.41 0.34 3.90
CA GLY A 176 -4.64 -0.55 3.07
C GLY A 176 -3.83 0.23 2.05
N TYR A 177 -3.12 -0.51 1.21
CA TYR A 177 -2.40 0.01 0.05
C TYR A 177 -2.95 -0.67 -1.19
N ASP A 178 -2.86 0.00 -2.33
CA ASP A 178 -3.07 -0.66 -3.61
C ASP A 178 -1.99 -1.73 -3.85
N ASP A 179 -2.29 -2.70 -4.72
CA ASP A 179 -1.43 -3.86 -4.98
C ASP A 179 -0.03 -3.45 -5.46
N GLN A 180 0.09 -2.37 -6.25
CA GLN A 180 1.40 -1.93 -6.75
C GLN A 180 2.24 -1.30 -5.64
N THR A 181 1.62 -0.51 -4.77
CA THR A 181 2.30 0.02 -3.58
C THR A 181 2.73 -1.12 -2.65
N LEU A 182 1.86 -2.11 -2.40
CA LEU A 182 2.23 -3.29 -1.60
C LEU A 182 3.39 -4.07 -2.22
N ALA A 183 3.35 -4.30 -3.53
CA ALA A 183 4.43 -4.98 -4.24
C ALA A 183 5.75 -4.19 -4.17
N ALA A 184 5.70 -2.86 -4.32
CA ALA A 184 6.88 -2.01 -4.22
C ALA A 184 7.51 -2.03 -2.83
N ILE A 185 6.72 -1.88 -1.75
CA ILE A 185 7.26 -1.87 -0.38
C ILE A 185 7.76 -3.26 0.04
N GLN A 186 7.03 -4.33 -0.29
CA GLN A 186 7.41 -5.68 0.13
C GLN A 186 8.56 -6.23 -0.73
N GLY A 187 8.52 -6.00 -2.04
CA GLY A 187 9.57 -6.42 -2.96
C GLY A 187 10.89 -5.67 -2.78
N SER A 188 10.85 -4.41 -2.33
CA SER A 188 12.08 -3.67 -2.01
C SER A 188 12.69 -4.04 -0.66
N GLY A 189 12.00 -4.85 0.17
CA GLY A 189 12.41 -5.14 1.54
C GLY A 189 12.12 -4.02 2.54
N GLY A 190 11.29 -3.05 2.15
CA GLY A 190 10.82 -1.98 3.03
C GLY A 190 9.51 -2.32 3.76
N GLY A 191 8.71 -1.30 4.05
CA GLY A 191 7.46 -1.47 4.79
C GLY A 191 6.78 -0.15 5.15
N ALA A 192 5.80 -0.22 6.04
CA ALA A 192 5.15 0.95 6.61
C ALA A 192 5.45 1.03 8.11
N VAL A 193 5.72 2.25 8.58
CA VAL A 193 6.12 2.56 9.97
C VAL A 193 5.46 3.87 10.41
N ASP A 194 5.35 4.08 11.72
CA ASP A 194 4.76 5.30 12.27
C ASP A 194 5.79 6.42 12.51
N SER A 195 7.07 6.10 12.40
CA SER A 195 8.17 7.01 12.74
C SER A 195 9.43 6.70 11.92
N LEU A 196 10.26 7.72 11.78
CA LEU A 196 11.53 7.59 11.08
C LEU A 196 12.53 6.72 11.88
N ASP A 197 12.52 6.82 13.22
CA ASP A 197 13.36 6.00 14.10
C ASP A 197 13.11 4.49 13.92
N GLU A 198 11.83 4.08 13.80
CA GLU A 198 11.48 2.70 13.48
C GLU A 198 12.00 2.32 12.07
N ALA A 199 11.81 3.20 11.08
CA ALA A 199 12.31 2.98 9.72
C ALA A 199 13.83 2.76 9.69
N MET A 200 14.58 3.60 10.41
CA MET A 200 16.04 3.56 10.50
C MET A 200 16.53 2.33 11.26
N THR A 201 15.84 1.94 12.33
CA THR A 201 16.14 0.71 13.08
C THR A 201 15.95 -0.53 12.22
N ARG A 202 14.90 -0.55 11.38
CA ARG A 202 14.67 -1.66 10.44
C ARG A 202 15.63 -1.65 9.28
N LEU A 203 16.03 -0.47 8.80
CA LEU A 203 17.07 -0.34 7.78
C LEU A 203 18.42 -0.90 8.27
N SER A 204 18.84 -0.59 9.50
CA SER A 204 20.10 -1.13 10.03
C SER A 204 20.06 -2.66 10.13
N ALA A 205 18.92 -3.24 10.49
CA ALA A 205 18.70 -4.68 10.50
C ALA A 205 18.82 -5.28 9.09
N ALA A 206 18.19 -4.65 8.09
CA ALA A 206 18.23 -5.11 6.70
C ALA A 206 19.65 -5.07 6.11
N GLN A 207 20.51 -4.16 6.58
CA GLN A 207 21.93 -4.12 6.19
C GLN A 207 22.74 -5.31 6.71
N GLU A 208 22.28 -5.98 7.78
CA GLU A 208 22.89 -7.23 8.26
C GLU A 208 22.51 -8.44 7.39
N GLY A 209 21.38 -8.36 6.67
CA GLY A 209 20.91 -9.38 5.73
C GLY A 209 19.40 -9.32 5.49
N THR A 210 18.94 -9.78 4.32
CA THR A 210 17.53 -9.77 3.89
C THR A 210 16.61 -10.66 4.74
N ALA A 211 17.19 -11.58 5.50
CA ALA A 211 16.52 -12.50 6.40
C ALA A 211 16.36 -11.95 7.83
N ILE A 212 16.78 -10.71 8.10
CA ILE A 212 16.78 -10.09 9.42
C ILE A 212 15.87 -8.86 9.43
N ASP A 213 15.03 -8.75 10.46
CA ASP A 213 14.15 -7.60 10.66
C ASP A 213 14.01 -7.28 12.15
N ILE A 214 13.66 -6.04 12.49
CA ILE A 214 13.43 -5.59 13.87
C ILE A 214 12.01 -5.04 13.97
N VAL A 215 11.13 -5.74 14.67
CA VAL A 215 9.73 -5.30 14.86
C VAL A 215 9.24 -5.67 16.24
N ASP A 216 8.48 -4.78 16.86
CA ASP A 216 7.86 -4.94 18.18
C ASP A 216 8.88 -5.25 19.31
N GLY A 217 10.11 -4.74 19.17
CA GLY A 217 11.20 -4.98 20.14
C GLY A 217 11.87 -6.36 20.01
N TYR A 218 11.58 -7.09 18.92
CA TYR A 218 12.19 -8.38 18.61
C TYR A 218 13.03 -8.28 17.34
N ARG A 219 14.20 -8.92 17.38
CA ARG A 219 15.00 -9.24 16.19
C ARG A 219 14.50 -10.56 15.64
N TRP A 220 13.94 -10.50 14.44
CA TRP A 220 13.47 -11.66 13.69
C TRP A 220 14.57 -12.13 12.76
N SER A 221 14.80 -13.43 12.70
CA SER A 221 15.76 -14.05 11.78
C SER A 221 15.15 -15.29 11.11
N VAL A 222 15.30 -15.36 9.80
CA VAL A 222 14.98 -16.54 8.98
C VAL A 222 16.25 -17.37 8.81
N VAL A 223 16.22 -18.63 9.22
CA VAL A 223 17.34 -19.58 9.11
C VAL A 223 16.89 -20.78 8.30
N GLU A 224 17.54 -21.02 7.16
CA GLU A 224 17.36 -22.25 6.40
C GLU A 224 18.06 -23.41 7.10
N ARG A 225 17.33 -24.51 7.34
CA ARG A 225 17.95 -25.75 7.79
C ARG A 225 18.44 -26.50 6.55
N GLU A 226 19.75 -26.48 6.29
CA GLU A 226 20.33 -27.44 5.36
C GLU A 226 20.09 -28.86 5.93
N THR A 227 19.21 -29.62 5.28
CA THR A 227 18.85 -31.03 5.52
C THR A 227 18.03 -31.40 6.77
N PRO A 228 16.95 -32.21 6.63
CA PRO A 228 16.25 -32.86 7.74
C PRO A 228 16.99 -34.15 8.11
N ALA A 229 18.25 -34.04 8.52
CA ALA A 229 18.94 -35.15 9.16
C ALA A 229 18.87 -34.92 10.67
N LEU A 230 18.32 -35.91 11.38
CA LEU A 230 18.35 -36.04 12.82
C LEU A 230 19.76 -35.73 13.35
N SER A 231 19.98 -34.51 13.84
CA SER A 231 21.07 -34.20 14.74
C SER A 231 20.54 -33.38 15.90
N GLU A 232 20.24 -34.09 16.98
CA GLU A 232 20.42 -33.60 18.34
C GLU A 232 21.89 -33.20 18.54
N ALA A 233 22.34 -32.13 17.89
CA ALA A 233 23.62 -31.49 18.15
C ALA A 233 23.70 -30.15 17.42
N GLU A 234 23.75 -29.07 18.21
CA GLU A 234 24.64 -27.92 18.00
C GLU A 234 24.47 -27.12 16.71
N GLY A 235 23.38 -26.34 16.66
CA GLY A 235 23.24 -25.21 15.73
C GLY A 235 22.56 -24.03 16.42
N SER A 236 23.23 -23.42 17.40
CA SER A 236 22.87 -22.14 18.06
C SER A 236 21.36 -21.90 18.30
N ILE A 237 20.66 -22.89 18.87
CA ILE A 237 19.31 -22.68 19.41
C ILE A 237 19.51 -22.19 20.85
N SER A 238 19.05 -20.98 21.17
CA SER A 238 19.02 -20.53 22.55
C SER A 238 18.26 -21.58 23.39
N PRO A 239 18.89 -22.23 24.39
CA PRO A 239 18.26 -23.32 25.16
C PRO A 239 17.03 -22.86 25.98
N SER A 240 16.76 -21.55 25.99
CA SER A 240 15.63 -20.88 26.62
C SER A 240 14.55 -20.41 25.63
N ALA A 241 14.63 -20.77 24.35
CA ALA A 241 13.61 -20.39 23.37
C ALA A 241 12.29 -21.15 23.59
N ILE A 242 11.17 -20.44 23.53
CA ILE A 242 9.83 -21.04 23.51
C ILE A 242 9.61 -21.58 22.09
N LEU A 243 9.49 -22.90 21.98
CA LEU A 243 9.15 -23.55 20.73
C LEU A 243 7.64 -23.53 20.53
N HIS A 244 7.20 -22.90 19.44
CA HIS A 244 5.81 -22.89 19.02
C HIS A 244 5.55 -23.96 17.96
N ASN A 245 4.38 -24.58 18.04
CA ASN A 245 3.87 -25.46 16.99
C ASN A 245 3.20 -24.63 15.88
N ALA A 246 2.94 -25.25 14.73
CA ALA A 246 2.27 -24.60 13.59
C ALA A 246 0.87 -24.06 13.93
N ASP A 247 0.16 -24.68 14.89
CA ASP A 247 -1.19 -24.24 15.31
C ASP A 247 -1.19 -23.04 16.28
N ASP A 248 -0.01 -22.54 16.68
CA ASP A 248 0.09 -21.40 17.59
C ASP A 248 -0.14 -20.08 16.84
N PRO A 249 -0.91 -19.10 17.38
CA PRO A 249 -1.04 -17.77 16.78
C PRO A 249 0.31 -17.08 16.48
N PHE A 250 1.36 -17.39 17.24
CA PHE A 250 2.72 -16.91 16.97
C PHE A 250 3.28 -17.42 15.63
N ALA A 251 2.90 -18.62 15.21
CA ALA A 251 3.33 -19.21 13.94
C ALA A 251 2.89 -18.36 12.74
N ALA A 252 1.72 -17.72 12.80
CA ALA A 252 1.26 -16.82 11.74
C ALA A 252 2.16 -15.58 11.59
N PHE A 253 2.64 -15.00 12.70
CA PHE A 253 3.60 -13.90 12.66
C PHE A 253 4.94 -14.35 12.09
N ALA A 254 5.43 -15.52 12.51
CA ALA A 254 6.66 -16.11 12.00
C ALA A 254 6.56 -16.43 10.49
N ALA A 255 5.46 -17.02 10.04
CA ALA A 255 5.21 -17.36 8.65
C ALA A 255 5.17 -16.11 7.77
N ARG A 256 4.56 -15.02 8.26
CA ARG A 256 4.59 -13.72 7.58
C ARG A 256 6.01 -13.20 7.40
N ARG A 257 6.92 -13.42 8.36
CA ARG A 257 8.33 -13.01 8.23
C ARG A 257 9.05 -13.80 7.13
N VAL A 258 8.79 -15.10 7.01
CA VAL A 258 9.31 -15.92 5.90
C VAL A 258 8.85 -15.36 4.56
N ILE A 259 7.54 -15.12 4.42
CA ILE A 259 6.96 -14.58 3.17
C ILE A 259 7.62 -13.24 2.81
N LEU A 260 7.75 -12.31 3.76
CA LEU A 260 8.35 -11.00 3.49
C LEU A 260 9.84 -11.10 3.15
N ALA A 261 10.60 -11.95 3.82
CA ALA A 261 12.02 -12.15 3.52
C ALA A 261 12.22 -12.72 2.11
N GLU A 262 11.41 -13.70 1.71
CA GLU A 262 11.43 -14.24 0.34
C GLU A 262 11.00 -13.21 -0.70
N MET A 263 9.99 -12.39 -0.40
CA MET A 263 9.58 -11.30 -1.29
C MET A 263 10.69 -10.28 -1.51
N ALA A 264 11.41 -9.90 -0.45
CA ALA A 264 12.54 -9.00 -0.55
C ALA A 264 13.70 -9.64 -1.32
N ALA A 265 14.04 -10.90 -1.03
CA ALA A 265 15.11 -11.64 -1.69
C ALA A 265 14.88 -11.80 -3.20
N ASN A 266 13.63 -12.04 -3.60
CA ASN A 266 13.24 -12.20 -5.01
C ASN A 266 12.69 -10.93 -5.65
N ARG A 267 12.75 -9.79 -4.94
CA ARG A 267 12.30 -8.48 -5.42
C ARG A 267 10.85 -8.44 -5.93
N GLY A 268 9.99 -9.24 -5.32
CA GLY A 268 8.62 -9.45 -5.76
C GLY A 268 8.45 -10.27 -7.05
N SER A 269 9.53 -10.65 -7.73
CA SER A 269 9.50 -11.57 -8.88
C SER A 269 9.66 -13.00 -8.39
N LEU A 270 8.54 -13.66 -8.13
CA LEU A 270 8.50 -15.07 -7.75
C LEU A 270 8.29 -15.93 -9.00
N ASP A 271 9.29 -15.99 -9.88
CA ASP A 271 9.20 -16.75 -11.14
C ASP A 271 9.44 -18.25 -10.91
N ASN A 272 9.90 -18.64 -9.71
CA ASN A 272 10.08 -20.02 -9.31
C ASN A 272 8.77 -20.59 -8.73
N LEU A 273 8.18 -21.53 -9.46
CA LEU A 273 6.95 -22.22 -9.05
C LEU A 273 7.10 -22.96 -7.72
N ASP A 274 8.24 -23.59 -7.45
CA ASP A 274 8.45 -24.32 -6.20
C ASP A 274 8.44 -23.37 -4.99
N THR A 275 9.04 -22.18 -5.15
CA THR A 275 9.03 -21.13 -4.13
C THR A 275 7.62 -20.57 -3.93
N LEU A 276 6.87 -20.32 -5.02
CA LEU A 276 5.48 -19.88 -4.96
C LEU A 276 4.59 -20.89 -4.23
N ASP A 277 4.69 -22.16 -4.56
CA ASP A 277 3.90 -23.23 -3.95
C ASP A 277 4.23 -23.35 -2.46
N ALA A 278 5.52 -23.27 -2.09
CA ALA A 278 5.95 -23.29 -0.69
C ALA A 278 5.40 -22.10 0.10
N LEU A 279 5.49 -20.88 -0.44
CA LEU A 279 4.95 -19.67 0.18
C LEU A 279 3.42 -19.70 0.28
N HIS A 280 2.75 -20.24 -0.72
CA HIS A 280 1.30 -20.38 -0.73
C HIS A 280 0.80 -21.41 0.28
N ALA A 281 1.45 -22.56 0.36
CA ALA A 281 1.15 -23.57 1.37
C ALA A 281 1.31 -23.00 2.78
N LEU A 282 2.42 -22.28 3.02
CA LEU A 282 2.66 -21.59 4.29
C LEU A 282 1.59 -20.55 4.61
N ALA A 283 1.14 -19.78 3.61
CA ALA A 283 0.09 -18.78 3.75
C ALA A 283 -1.27 -19.42 4.07
N ILE A 284 -1.65 -20.51 3.39
CA ILE A 284 -2.89 -21.25 3.67
C ILE A 284 -2.88 -21.81 5.09
N GLU A 285 -1.80 -22.51 5.46
CA GLU A 285 -1.64 -23.15 6.77
C GLU A 285 -1.81 -22.14 7.92
N ASN A 286 -1.29 -20.91 7.72
CA ASN A 286 -1.30 -19.86 8.74
C ASN A 286 -2.39 -18.80 8.53
N SER A 287 -3.32 -19.02 7.60
CA SER A 287 -4.41 -18.07 7.27
C SER A 287 -3.93 -16.65 6.94
N ILE A 288 -2.83 -16.54 6.22
CA ILE A 288 -2.22 -15.27 5.80
C ILE A 288 -2.71 -14.92 4.39
N VAL A 289 -3.25 -13.72 4.22
CA VAL A 289 -3.57 -13.19 2.89
C VAL A 289 -2.32 -12.56 2.29
N THR A 290 -1.87 -13.10 1.15
CA THR A 290 -0.73 -12.55 0.39
C THR A 290 -1.24 -11.92 -0.92
N PRO A 291 -0.52 -10.92 -1.49
CA PRO A 291 -0.88 -10.32 -2.78
C PRO A 291 -1.02 -11.33 -3.92
N TYR A 292 -0.32 -12.47 -3.86
CA TYR A 292 -0.33 -13.51 -4.90
C TYR A 292 -1.36 -14.61 -4.70
N SER A 293 -2.12 -14.58 -3.59
CA SER A 293 -3.23 -15.52 -3.37
C SER A 293 -4.27 -15.45 -4.49
N SER A 294 -4.38 -14.30 -5.18
CA SER A 294 -5.20 -14.10 -6.38
C SER A 294 -4.55 -14.64 -7.66
N MET A 295 -3.22 -14.67 -7.77
CA MET A 295 -2.49 -15.22 -8.93
C MET A 295 -2.57 -16.75 -9.00
N ILE A 296 -2.57 -17.43 -7.85
CA ILE A 296 -2.60 -18.92 -7.79
C ILE A 296 -4.00 -19.47 -8.11
N VAL A 297 -5.04 -18.63 -8.06
CA VAL A 297 -6.40 -19.01 -8.48
C VAL A 297 -6.51 -19.22 -10.00
N LEU A 298 -5.53 -18.79 -10.80
CA LEU A 298 -5.67 -18.79 -12.26
C LEU A 298 -5.15 -20.01 -13.01
N VAL A 299 -4.38 -20.92 -12.40
CA VAL A 299 -3.99 -22.15 -13.11
C VAL A 299 -3.80 -23.30 -12.14
N ASN A 300 -4.91 -23.91 -11.72
CA ASN A 300 -4.82 -25.27 -11.19
C ASN A 300 -4.63 -26.24 -12.37
N GLU A 301 -3.78 -27.27 -12.28
CA GLU A 301 -3.51 -28.22 -13.39
C GLU A 301 -4.80 -28.81 -13.99
N ARG A 302 -5.83 -28.94 -13.16
CA ARG A 302 -7.16 -29.39 -13.54
C ARG A 302 -7.88 -28.43 -14.50
N GLN A 303 -7.74 -27.12 -14.31
CA GLN A 303 -8.26 -26.11 -15.24
C GLN A 303 -7.44 -26.05 -16.52
N GLU A 304 -6.13 -26.26 -16.45
CA GLU A 304 -5.28 -26.36 -17.64
C GLU A 304 -5.63 -27.59 -18.49
N GLN A 305 -5.92 -28.73 -17.84
CA GLN A 305 -6.46 -29.93 -18.52
C GLN A 305 -7.86 -29.68 -19.10
N LEU A 306 -8.76 -29.04 -18.36
CA LEU A 306 -10.10 -28.68 -18.85
C LEU A 306 -10.03 -27.74 -20.06
N LEU A 307 -9.12 -26.76 -20.06
CA LEU A 307 -8.90 -25.86 -21.21
C LEU A 307 -8.24 -26.58 -22.40
N ARG A 308 -7.34 -27.55 -22.17
CA ARG A 308 -6.80 -28.41 -23.23
C ARG A 308 -7.87 -29.35 -23.81
N GLU A 309 -8.75 -29.92 -22.98
CA GLU A 309 -9.87 -30.73 -23.43
C GLU A 309 -10.91 -29.91 -24.21
N GLN A 310 -11.24 -28.70 -23.75
CA GLN A 310 -12.16 -27.79 -24.43
C GLN A 310 -11.58 -27.23 -25.73
N SER A 311 -10.27 -26.96 -25.80
CA SER A 311 -9.63 -26.48 -27.04
C SER A 311 -9.48 -27.55 -28.12
N GLN A 312 -9.58 -28.84 -27.76
CA GLN A 312 -9.58 -29.98 -28.69
C GLN A 312 -10.97 -30.32 -29.25
N GLN A 313 -12.03 -29.65 -28.79
CA GLN A 313 -13.35 -29.79 -29.41
C GLN A 313 -13.35 -29.04 -30.75
N ASP A 314 -13.69 -29.75 -31.83
CA ASP A 314 -13.74 -29.23 -33.21
C ASP A 314 -14.81 -28.13 -33.39
N ASP A 315 -15.70 -27.96 -32.40
CA ASP A 315 -16.88 -27.08 -32.40
C ASP A 315 -16.65 -25.76 -31.63
N ARG A 316 -15.40 -25.34 -31.47
CA ARG A 316 -15.02 -24.20 -30.61
C ARG A 316 -15.36 -22.81 -31.14
N PHE A 317 -15.82 -22.70 -32.39
CA PHE A 317 -16.17 -21.43 -33.02
C PHE A 317 -17.61 -21.40 -33.58
N ASP A 318 -18.31 -22.53 -33.57
CA ASP A 318 -19.70 -22.59 -33.99
C ASP A 318 -20.56 -22.22 -32.79
N ARG A 319 -20.87 -20.92 -32.70
CA ARG A 319 -21.96 -20.47 -31.84
C ARG A 319 -23.24 -21.05 -32.40
N GLU A 320 -23.99 -21.78 -31.58
CA GLU A 320 -25.43 -21.90 -31.81
C GLU A 320 -25.98 -20.47 -31.91
N PHE A 321 -26.39 -20.09 -33.12
CA PHE A 321 -27.16 -18.87 -33.30
C PHE A 321 -28.48 -19.10 -32.56
N GLU A 322 -28.57 -18.63 -31.32
CA GLU A 322 -29.85 -18.31 -30.73
C GLU A 322 -30.48 -17.27 -31.66
N GLU A 323 -31.51 -17.71 -32.39
CA GLU A 323 -32.38 -16.85 -33.17
C GLU A 323 -32.90 -15.80 -32.18
N LEU A 324 -32.30 -14.60 -32.21
CA LEU A 324 -32.77 -13.46 -31.46
C LEU A 324 -34.23 -13.27 -31.87
N GLY A 325 -35.14 -13.76 -31.04
CA GLY A 325 -36.56 -13.48 -31.18
C GLY A 325 -36.70 -11.98 -31.34
N GLU A 326 -37.38 -11.57 -32.41
CA GLU A 326 -37.61 -10.18 -32.77
C GLU A 326 -37.86 -9.36 -31.51
N THR A 327 -36.86 -8.57 -31.12
CA THR A 327 -37.00 -7.67 -29.99
C THR A 327 -37.82 -6.50 -30.51
N THR A 328 -39.14 -6.65 -30.42
CA THR A 328 -40.07 -5.54 -30.56
C THR A 328 -39.58 -4.43 -29.65
N LEU A 329 -39.13 -3.34 -30.25
CA LEU A 329 -38.70 -2.13 -29.56
C LEU A 329 -39.93 -1.49 -28.91
N ASP A 330 -40.36 -2.01 -27.77
CA ASP A 330 -41.25 -1.29 -26.90
C ASP A 330 -40.41 -0.21 -26.16
N PRO A 331 -40.68 1.08 -26.39
CA PRO A 331 -39.92 2.14 -25.76
C PRO A 331 -40.29 2.21 -24.28
N VAL A 332 -39.49 1.59 -23.43
CA VAL A 332 -39.52 1.86 -21.99
C VAL A 332 -39.02 3.29 -21.77
N PRO A 333 -39.78 4.18 -21.11
CA PRO A 333 -39.39 5.57 -20.94
C PRO A 333 -38.30 5.66 -19.87
N ILE A 334 -37.05 5.82 -20.31
CA ILE A 334 -35.94 6.19 -19.42
C ILE A 334 -36.19 7.65 -19.00
N THR A 335 -36.56 7.86 -17.75
CA THR A 335 -36.63 9.21 -17.18
C THR A 335 -35.21 9.63 -16.79
N GLY A 336 -34.52 10.32 -17.70
CA GLY A 336 -33.28 11.01 -17.37
C GLY A 336 -33.55 12.11 -16.35
N VAL A 337 -32.87 12.08 -15.22
CA VAL A 337 -32.84 13.21 -14.29
C VAL A 337 -31.96 14.28 -14.92
N PRO A 338 -32.45 15.50 -15.21
CA PRO A 338 -31.67 16.50 -15.92
C PRO A 338 -30.49 16.98 -15.08
N GLU A 339 -29.34 17.17 -15.71
CA GLU A 339 -28.14 17.70 -15.05
C GLU A 339 -28.33 19.19 -14.68
N PRO A 340 -27.59 19.72 -13.69
CA PRO A 340 -27.80 21.06 -13.13
C PRO A 340 -27.79 22.20 -14.17
N GLU A 341 -27.04 22.04 -15.25
CA GLU A 341 -26.97 23.01 -16.36
C GLU A 341 -28.19 22.94 -17.29
N GLU A 342 -28.83 21.77 -17.42
CA GLU A 342 -30.08 21.62 -18.20
C GLU A 342 -31.25 22.30 -17.49
N TRP A 343 -31.28 22.28 -16.15
CA TRP A 343 -32.25 23.06 -15.37
C TRP A 343 -32.12 24.57 -15.62
N LEU A 344 -30.89 25.05 -15.81
CA LEU A 344 -30.64 26.45 -16.12
C LEU A 344 -31.15 26.82 -17.52
N LEU A 345 -30.94 25.94 -18.51
CA LEU A 345 -31.47 26.11 -19.87
C LEU A 345 -33.01 26.06 -19.91
N ILE A 346 -33.64 25.15 -19.15
CA ILE A 346 -35.11 25.08 -19.02
C ILE A 346 -35.62 26.36 -18.35
N GLY A 347 -34.96 26.84 -17.28
CA GLY A 347 -35.32 28.10 -16.64
C GLY A 347 -35.25 29.29 -17.59
N LEU A 348 -34.17 29.39 -18.38
CA LEU A 348 -33.94 30.49 -19.32
C LEU A 348 -34.95 30.49 -20.47
N SER A 349 -35.28 29.32 -21.00
CA SER A 349 -36.27 29.17 -22.08
C SER A 349 -37.69 29.53 -21.63
N ILE A 350 -38.08 29.19 -20.39
CA ILE A 350 -39.38 29.60 -19.82
C ILE A 350 -39.45 31.13 -19.67
N ILE A 351 -38.37 31.76 -19.19
CA ILE A 351 -38.30 33.23 -19.05
C ILE A 351 -38.46 33.92 -20.42
N MET A 352 -37.77 33.43 -21.45
CA MET A 352 -37.91 33.94 -22.81
C MET A 352 -39.33 33.77 -23.36
N LEU A 353 -39.97 32.63 -23.10
CA LEU A 353 -41.32 32.36 -23.57
C LEU A 353 -42.35 33.29 -22.90
N ILE A 354 -42.24 33.51 -21.58
CA ILE A 354 -43.11 34.43 -20.84
C ILE A 354 -42.93 35.87 -21.35
N TRP A 355 -41.69 36.28 -21.62
CA TRP A 355 -41.39 37.58 -22.20
C TRP A 355 -42.03 37.76 -23.57
N TYR A 356 -41.88 36.77 -24.45
CA TYR A 356 -42.49 36.75 -25.78
C TYR A 356 -44.03 36.83 -25.72
N LEU A 357 -44.66 36.06 -24.83
CA LEU A 357 -46.12 36.07 -24.66
C LEU A 357 -46.64 37.41 -24.09
N ARG A 358 -45.88 38.06 -23.22
CA ARG A 358 -46.22 39.40 -22.71
C ARG A 358 -46.12 40.46 -23.81
N GLN A 359 -45.11 40.37 -24.67
CA GLN A 359 -44.93 41.30 -25.78
C GLN A 359 -45.98 41.13 -26.88
N ASN A 360 -46.49 39.91 -27.09
CA ASN A 360 -47.57 39.66 -28.06
C ASN A 360 -48.96 40.05 -27.54
N ARG A 361 -49.18 40.06 -26.22
CA ARG A 361 -50.45 40.51 -25.62
C ARG A 361 -50.65 42.03 -25.69
N THR A 362 -49.59 42.82 -25.81
CA THR A 362 -49.71 44.28 -26.00
C THR A 362 -50.11 44.68 -27.43
N ASN A 363 -50.15 43.74 -28.39
CA ASN A 363 -50.44 44.01 -29.80
C ASN A 363 -51.84 43.54 -30.27
N LEU A 364 -52.68 43.00 -29.39
CA LEU A 364 -54.07 42.65 -29.71
C LEU A 364 -55.02 43.75 -29.21
N VAL A 365 -55.01 44.88 -29.92
CA VAL A 365 -56.11 45.84 -29.93
C VAL A 365 -57.18 45.28 -30.87
N PRO A 366 -58.41 44.96 -30.41
CA PRO A 366 -59.52 44.80 -31.32
C PRO A 366 -60.00 46.20 -31.72
N SER A 367 -59.51 46.68 -32.85
CA SER A 367 -60.20 47.69 -33.64
C SER A 367 -61.26 47.01 -34.51
N HIS A 368 -62.31 47.78 -34.83
CA HIS A 368 -63.39 47.54 -35.80
C HIS A 368 -64.65 46.80 -35.27
N LEU A 369 -65.90 47.29 -35.43
CA LEU A 369 -66.50 48.21 -36.42
C LEU A 369 -67.86 48.81 -35.95
N VAL A 370 -68.12 50.08 -36.32
CA VAL A 370 -69.29 50.64 -37.08
C VAL A 370 -70.70 50.31 -36.53
N ARG A 371 -71.57 51.28 -36.23
CA ARG A 371 -72.10 52.34 -37.10
C ARG A 371 -72.71 53.49 -36.29
#